data_AF-X1MN55-F1
#
_entry.id   AF-X1MN55-F1
#
_cell.length_a   1.000
_cell.length_b   1.000
_cell.length_c   1.000
_cell.angle_alpha   90.00
_cell.angle_beta   90.00
_cell.angle_gamma   90.00
#
_symmetry.space_group_name_H-M   'P 1'
#
loop_
_entity.id
_entity.type
_entity.pdbx_description
1 polymer ?
#
loop_
_entity_poly.entity_id
_entity_poly.type
_entity_poly.pdbx_seq_one_letter_code
_entity_poly.pdbx_strand_id
1 'polypeptide(L)'
;DEWDTSESCWEDLLNSYLAADNWRLTARELWLESVTAWNLPTPDIHEFQRQLLNSVDALNNSISYLVSRNTPYAPDFGILYWVDNFVKAEVTWKSICEAWVKDDFEGRFWTIGIIDRMRQIMWDEPFDLTWAARPEEKEI
;
A
#
# COMPACT_ATOMS: atom_id res chain seq x y z
N ASP A 1 13.66 0.82 8.33
CA ASP A 1 14.16 0.71 6.96
C ASP A 1 13.39 -0.35 6.16
N GLU A 2 12.06 -0.48 6.32
CA GLU A 2 11.26 -1.53 5.63
C GLU A 2 10.12 -0.96 4.73
N TRP A 3 10.03 0.37 4.58
CA TRP A 3 8.88 1.04 3.95
C TRP A 3 9.32 1.96 2.79
N ASP A 4 10.42 1.59 2.15
CA ASP A 4 11.16 2.49 1.26
C ASP A 4 10.57 2.49 -0.16
N THR A 5 9.64 1.56 -0.47
CA THR A 5 9.01 1.41 -1.78
C THR A 5 7.51 1.14 -1.69
N SER A 6 6.78 1.47 -2.76
CA SER A 6 5.35 1.13 -2.91
C SER A 6 5.11 -0.39 -2.90
N GLU A 7 6.08 -1.16 -3.39
CA GLU A 7 6.06 -2.62 -3.38
C GLU A 7 6.12 -3.17 -1.96
N SER A 8 7.04 -2.68 -1.11
CA SER A 8 7.13 -3.16 0.27
C SER A 8 5.88 -2.82 1.09
N CYS A 9 5.30 -1.64 0.87
CA CYS A 9 4.04 -1.23 1.49
C CYS A 9 2.87 -2.15 1.08
N TRP A 10 2.83 -2.55 -0.19
CA TRP A 10 1.81 -3.46 -0.71
C TRP A 10 1.97 -4.87 -0.17
N GLU A 11 3.19 -5.39 -0.13
CA GLU A 11 3.51 -6.70 0.42
C GLU A 11 3.11 -6.79 1.90
N ASP A 12 3.40 -5.78 2.71
CA ASP A 12 3.00 -5.75 4.12
C ASP A 12 1.48 -5.70 4.30
N LEU A 13 0.78 -4.96 3.45
CA LEU A 13 -0.68 -4.92 3.45
C LEU A 13 -1.29 -6.29 3.12
N LEU A 14 -0.73 -6.95 2.10
CA LEU A 14 -1.14 -8.27 1.66
C LEU A 14 -0.84 -9.32 2.74
N ASN A 15 0.36 -9.30 3.33
CA ASN A 15 0.79 -10.20 4.40
C ASN A 15 -0.12 -10.09 5.62
N SER A 16 -0.45 -8.85 6.04
CA SER A 16 -1.37 -8.61 7.15
C SER A 16 -2.78 -9.14 6.85
N TYR A 17 -3.27 -8.96 5.62
CA TYR A 17 -4.56 -9.51 5.20
C TYR A 17 -4.56 -11.04 5.18
N LEU A 18 -3.53 -11.66 4.61
CA LEU A 18 -3.40 -13.12 4.55
C LEU A 18 -3.29 -13.72 5.96
N ALA A 19 -2.56 -13.08 6.87
CA ALA A 19 -2.48 -13.48 8.27
C ALA A 19 -3.86 -13.40 8.95
N ALA A 20 -4.58 -12.29 8.76
CA ALA A 20 -5.93 -12.12 9.29
C ALA A 20 -6.90 -13.19 8.76
N ASP A 21 -6.86 -13.50 7.47
CA ASP A 21 -7.73 -14.52 6.86
C ASP A 21 -7.42 -15.93 7.37
N ASN A 22 -6.14 -16.28 7.51
CA ASN A 22 -5.73 -17.54 8.11
C ASN A 22 -6.29 -17.71 9.53
N TRP A 23 -6.13 -16.69 10.39
CA TRP A 23 -6.69 -16.72 11.75
C TRP A 23 -8.22 -16.81 11.75
N ARG A 24 -8.89 -16.16 10.81
CA ARG A 24 -10.36 -16.26 10.64
C ARG A 24 -10.79 -17.68 10.26
N LEU A 25 -10.05 -18.34 9.37
CA LEU A 25 -10.31 -19.74 8.98
C LEU A 25 -10.08 -20.68 10.17
N THR A 26 -8.99 -20.51 10.92
CA THR A 26 -8.73 -21.25 12.16
C THR A 26 -9.85 -21.06 13.18
N ALA A 27 -10.31 -19.83 13.40
CA ALA A 27 -11.43 -19.56 14.31
C ALA A 27 -12.70 -20.32 13.90
N ARG A 28 -13.00 -20.38 12.60
CA ARG A 28 -14.14 -21.13 12.07
C ARG A 28 -14.00 -22.64 12.30
N GLU A 29 -12.83 -23.20 12.08
CA GLU A 29 -12.57 -24.64 12.28
C GLU A 29 -12.76 -25.02 13.75
N LEU A 30 -12.14 -24.26 14.66
CA LEU A 30 -12.26 -24.47 16.11
C LEU A 30 -13.71 -24.31 16.60
N TRP A 31 -14.47 -23.38 16.00
CA TRP A 31 -15.91 -23.26 16.28
C TRP A 31 -16.66 -24.54 15.88
N LEU A 32 -16.41 -25.08 14.68
CA LEU A 32 -17.05 -26.30 14.20
C LEU A 32 -16.67 -27.52 15.06
N GLU A 33 -15.42 -27.61 15.50
CA GLU A 33 -14.95 -28.62 16.46
C GLU A 33 -15.69 -28.51 17.79
N SER A 34 -15.88 -27.29 18.32
CA SER A 34 -16.64 -27.08 19.56
C SER A 34 -18.09 -27.58 19.41
N VAL A 35 -18.77 -27.23 18.31
CA VAL A 35 -20.14 -27.66 18.05
C VAL A 35 -20.23 -29.19 17.90
N THR A 36 -19.21 -29.81 17.31
CA THR A 36 -19.12 -31.27 17.19
C THR A 36 -19.01 -31.93 18.55
N ALA A 37 -18.15 -31.43 19.45
CA ALA A 37 -18.01 -31.93 20.81
C ALA A 37 -19.30 -31.80 21.64
N TRP A 38 -20.05 -30.72 21.42
CA TRP A 38 -21.35 -30.50 22.06
C TRP A 38 -22.44 -31.48 21.57
N ASN A 39 -22.44 -31.82 20.28
CA ASN A 39 -23.48 -32.65 19.66
C ASN A 39 -23.27 -34.17 19.81
N LEU A 40 -22.24 -34.60 20.55
CA LEU A 40 -22.03 -36.03 20.85
C LEU A 40 -23.18 -36.59 21.70
N PRO A 41 -23.49 -37.90 21.60
CA PRO A 41 -24.51 -38.56 22.44
C PRO A 41 -24.29 -38.34 23.94
N THR A 42 -23.02 -38.25 24.35
CA THR A 42 -22.58 -37.74 25.64
C THR A 42 -21.61 -36.58 25.38
N PRO A 43 -22.04 -35.33 25.56
CA PRO A 43 -21.23 -34.15 25.25
C PRO A 43 -19.92 -34.12 26.05
N ASP A 44 -18.82 -33.80 25.37
CA ASP A 44 -17.55 -33.48 26.02
C ASP A 44 -17.51 -31.97 26.33
N ILE A 45 -17.91 -31.62 27.54
CA ILE A 45 -18.01 -30.22 27.98
C ILE A 45 -16.63 -29.55 28.03
N HIS A 46 -15.59 -30.29 28.43
CA HIS A 46 -14.24 -29.74 28.51
C HIS A 46 -13.70 -29.43 27.11
N GLU A 47 -13.92 -30.34 26.17
CA GLU A 47 -13.52 -30.13 24.78
C GLU A 47 -14.29 -28.98 24.13
N PHE A 48 -15.61 -28.93 24.32
CA PHE A 48 -16.44 -27.81 23.84
C PHE A 48 -15.91 -26.46 24.33
N GLN A 49 -15.68 -26.32 25.63
CA GLN A 49 -15.19 -25.07 26.23
C GLN A 49 -13.80 -24.68 25.71
N ARG A 50 -12.89 -25.66 25.62
CA ARG A 50 -11.53 -25.45 25.10
C ARG A 50 -11.56 -24.93 23.67
N GLN A 51 -12.31 -25.57 22.79
CA GLN A 51 -12.38 -25.19 21.38
C GLN A 51 -13.11 -23.87 21.15
N LEU A 52 -14.15 -23.59 21.95
CA LEU A 52 -14.83 -22.30 21.92
C LEU A 52 -13.90 -21.16 22.32
N LEU A 53 -13.11 -21.33 23.38
CA LEU A 53 -12.13 -20.33 23.81
C LEU A 53 -11.04 -20.11 22.74
N ASN A 54 -10.47 -21.20 22.21
CA ASN A 54 -9.47 -21.11 21.14
C ASN A 54 -10.02 -20.40 19.89
N SER A 55 -11.31 -20.64 19.54
CA SER A 55 -11.97 -19.98 18.43
C SER A 55 -12.07 -18.45 18.64
N VAL A 56 -12.44 -18.02 19.85
CA VAL A 56 -12.49 -16.60 20.22
C VAL A 56 -11.10 -15.96 20.18
N ASP A 57 -10.08 -16.65 20.69
CA ASP A 57 -8.70 -16.15 20.66
C ASP A 57 -8.18 -16.02 19.22
N ALA A 58 -8.46 -17.00 18.37
CA ALA A 58 -8.12 -16.93 16.94
C ALA A 58 -8.84 -15.76 16.24
N LEU A 59 -10.11 -15.50 16.58
CA LEU A 59 -10.84 -14.36 16.05
C LEU A 59 -10.24 -13.02 16.53
N ASN A 60 -9.87 -12.92 17.80
CA ASN A 60 -9.20 -11.73 18.36
C ASN A 60 -7.85 -11.49 17.69
N ASN A 61 -7.07 -12.55 17.40
CA ASN A 61 -5.83 -12.45 16.63
C ASN A 61 -6.11 -11.96 15.21
N SER A 62 -7.13 -12.50 14.52
CA SER A 62 -7.53 -12.04 13.18
C SER A 62 -7.86 -10.55 13.18
N ILE A 63 -8.68 -10.10 14.12
CA ILE A 63 -9.03 -8.68 14.28
C ILE A 63 -7.76 -7.87 14.56
N SER A 64 -6.88 -8.34 15.45
CA SER A 64 -5.63 -7.65 15.77
C SER A 64 -4.78 -7.43 14.53
N TYR A 65 -4.59 -8.42 13.66
CA TYR A 65 -3.86 -8.22 12.39
C TYR A 65 -4.52 -7.18 11.44
N LEU A 66 -5.82 -6.95 11.56
CA LEU A 66 -6.53 -5.92 10.82
C LEU A 66 -6.41 -4.54 11.47
N VAL A 67 -6.50 -4.45 12.80
CA VAL A 67 -6.63 -3.17 13.55
C VAL A 67 -5.34 -2.71 14.21
N SER A 68 -4.39 -3.59 14.49
CA SER A 68 -3.10 -3.26 15.11
C SER A 68 -2.07 -2.77 14.09
N ARG A 69 -2.53 -2.22 12.96
CA ARG A 69 -1.69 -1.39 12.06
C ARG A 69 -1.44 -0.03 12.69
N ASN A 70 -0.96 -0.05 13.93
CA ASN A 70 -0.63 1.12 14.70
C ASN A 70 0.85 1.39 14.47
N THR A 71 1.15 2.12 13.41
CA THR A 71 2.36 2.95 13.43
C THR A 71 1.91 4.40 13.46
N PRO A 72 2.58 5.29 14.22
CA PRO A 72 2.39 6.74 14.13
C PRO A 72 2.54 7.30 12.70
N TYR A 73 3.00 6.47 11.76
CA TYR A 73 3.36 6.81 10.38
C TYR A 73 2.39 6.23 9.33
N ALA A 74 1.41 5.41 9.73
CA ALA A 74 0.46 4.78 8.81
C ALA A 74 -0.96 4.71 9.41
N PRO A 75 -1.65 5.85 9.57
CA PRO A 75 -3.04 5.83 9.98
C PRO A 75 -3.90 5.11 8.92
N ASP A 76 -5.01 4.47 9.32
CA ASP A 76 -5.86 3.65 8.43
C ASP A 76 -6.32 4.39 7.16
N PHE A 77 -6.52 5.71 7.24
CA PHE A 77 -6.85 6.55 6.09
C PHE A 77 -5.69 6.70 5.10
N GLY A 78 -4.45 6.59 5.59
CA GLY A 78 -3.24 6.66 4.79
C GLY A 78 -3.21 5.54 3.76
N ILE A 79 -3.59 4.31 4.12
CA ILE A 79 -3.53 3.16 3.21
C ILE A 79 -4.36 3.37 1.93
N LEU A 80 -5.60 3.87 2.05
CA LEU A 80 -6.42 4.17 0.88
C LEU A 80 -5.78 5.27 0.02
N TYR A 81 -5.23 6.31 0.67
CA TYR A 81 -4.46 7.34 -0.02
C TYR A 81 -3.23 6.76 -0.73
N TRP A 82 -2.48 5.86 -0.10
CA TRP A 82 -1.27 5.26 -0.67
C TRP A 82 -1.59 4.34 -1.86
N VAL A 83 -2.66 3.55 -1.74
CA VAL A 83 -3.12 2.68 -2.84
C VAL A 83 -3.56 3.49 -4.04
N ASP A 84 -4.31 4.58 -3.82
CA ASP A 84 -4.86 5.39 -4.91
C ASP A 84 -3.79 6.27 -5.58
N ASN A 85 -2.76 6.70 -4.84
CA ASN A 85 -1.74 7.63 -5.34
C ASN A 85 -0.39 6.99 -5.70
N PHE A 86 -0.05 5.81 -5.17
CA PHE A 86 1.29 5.22 -5.36
C PHE A 86 1.28 3.75 -5.80
N VAL A 87 0.29 2.94 -5.40
CA VAL A 87 0.19 1.54 -5.89
C VAL A 87 -0.41 1.47 -7.29
N LYS A 88 -1.29 2.42 -7.67
CA LYS A 88 -1.88 2.50 -9.03
C LYS A 88 -1.16 3.41 -10.01
N ALA A 89 -0.36 4.36 -9.53
CA ALA A 89 0.28 5.35 -10.38
C ALA A 89 1.75 5.00 -10.59
N GLU A 90 2.04 4.21 -11.62
CA GLU A 90 3.39 4.20 -12.19
C GLU A 90 3.70 5.63 -12.66
N VAL A 91 4.75 6.24 -12.12
CA VAL A 91 5.22 7.56 -12.56
C VAL A 91 5.84 7.39 -13.94
N THR A 92 4.99 7.44 -14.96
CA THR A 92 5.40 7.40 -16.37
C THR A 92 5.76 8.80 -16.85
N TRP A 93 6.58 8.90 -17.91
CA TRP A 93 6.83 10.19 -18.59
C TRP A 93 5.53 10.92 -18.92
N LYS A 94 4.48 10.17 -19.28
CA LYS A 94 3.16 10.70 -19.61
C LYS A 94 2.50 11.35 -18.40
N SER A 95 2.53 10.70 -17.23
CA SER A 95 1.98 11.25 -15.99
C SER A 95 2.69 12.54 -15.55
N ILE A 96 4.02 12.63 -15.77
CA ILE A 96 4.80 13.85 -15.50
C ILE A 96 4.36 14.99 -16.43
N CYS A 97 4.22 14.71 -17.73
CA CYS A 97 3.75 15.70 -18.69
C CYS A 97 2.31 16.17 -18.41
N GLU A 98 1.40 15.25 -18.06
CA GLU A 98 0.02 15.57 -17.69
C GLU A 98 -0.05 16.43 -16.42
N ALA A 99 0.79 16.14 -15.43
CA ALA A 99 0.89 16.95 -14.21
C ALA A 99 1.38 18.37 -14.52
N TRP A 100 2.40 18.53 -15.36
CA TRP A 100 2.83 19.86 -15.81
C TRP A 100 1.71 20.60 -16.53
N VAL A 101 1.01 19.98 -17.48
CA VAL A 101 -0.08 20.65 -18.20
C VAL A 101 -1.18 21.12 -17.26
N LYS A 102 -1.49 20.32 -16.22
CA LYS A 102 -2.53 20.65 -15.24
C LYS A 102 -2.18 21.87 -14.37
N ASP A 103 -0.89 22.13 -14.14
CA ASP A 103 -0.41 23.14 -13.19
C ASP A 103 0.31 24.32 -13.88
N ASP A 104 -0.12 24.68 -15.10
CA ASP A 104 0.56 25.67 -15.99
C ASP A 104 2.09 25.50 -16.05
N PHE A 105 2.48 24.24 -16.02
CA PHE A 105 3.83 23.73 -16.03
C PHE A 105 4.71 24.20 -14.85
N GLU A 106 4.15 24.41 -13.67
CA GLU A 106 4.91 24.71 -12.45
C GLU A 106 6.02 23.67 -12.21
N GLY A 107 7.22 24.13 -11.82
CA GLY A 107 8.38 23.26 -11.56
C GLY A 107 9.11 22.69 -12.79
N ARG A 108 8.57 22.81 -14.02
CA ARG A 108 9.18 22.26 -15.26
C ARG A 108 10.64 22.66 -15.47
N PHE A 109 10.99 23.89 -15.10
CA PHE A 109 12.30 24.46 -15.39
C PHE A 109 13.42 23.67 -14.70
N TRP A 110 13.22 23.34 -13.42
CA TRP A 110 14.17 22.54 -12.64
C TRP A 110 14.24 21.11 -13.16
N THR A 111 13.09 20.50 -13.46
CA THR A 111 13.07 19.12 -13.97
C THR A 111 13.75 19.00 -15.33
N ILE A 112 13.50 19.93 -16.26
CA ILE A 112 14.14 19.91 -17.58
C ILE A 112 15.63 20.20 -17.46
N GLY A 113 16.06 21.11 -16.56
CA GLY A 113 17.48 21.34 -16.30
C GLY A 113 18.21 20.11 -15.77
N ILE A 114 17.56 19.30 -14.93
CA ILE A 114 18.13 18.03 -14.46
C ILE A 114 18.21 17.01 -15.61
N ILE A 115 17.17 16.88 -16.43
CA ILE A 115 17.17 15.97 -17.59
C ILE A 115 18.27 16.37 -18.58
N ASP A 116 18.44 17.65 -18.86
CA ASP A 116 19.46 18.14 -19.79
C ASP A 116 20.88 17.93 -19.24
N ARG A 117 21.05 18.07 -17.92
CA ARG A 117 22.32 17.71 -17.26
C ARG A 117 22.61 16.22 -17.35
N MET A 118 21.60 15.35 -17.24
CA MET A 118 21.76 13.91 -17.46
C MET A 118 22.15 13.61 -18.91
N ARG A 119 21.48 14.24 -19.89
CA ARG A 119 21.78 14.14 -21.33
C ARG A 119 23.24 14.49 -21.63
N GLN A 120 23.70 15.62 -21.09
CA GLN A 120 25.10 16.07 -21.21
C GLN A 120 26.08 15.04 -20.65
N ILE A 121 25.81 14.45 -19.48
CA ILE A 121 26.72 13.47 -18.87
C ILE A 121 26.71 12.14 -19.64
N MET A 122 25.55 11.68 -20.09
CA MET A 122 25.37 10.37 -20.73
C MET A 122 25.85 10.33 -22.18
N TRP A 123 25.69 11.43 -22.91
CA TRP A 123 25.91 11.48 -24.35
C TRP A 123 26.93 12.54 -24.78
N ASP A 124 27.60 13.21 -23.84
CA ASP A 124 28.61 14.25 -24.08
C ASP A 124 28.09 15.41 -24.96
N GLU A 125 26.80 15.71 -24.85
CA GLU A 125 26.14 16.74 -25.63
C GLU A 125 26.17 18.11 -24.89
N PRO A 126 26.20 19.25 -25.61
CA PRO A 126 26.20 20.56 -24.97
C PRO A 126 24.92 20.80 -24.15
N PHE A 127 25.06 21.40 -22.96
CA PHE A 127 23.93 21.82 -22.14
C PHE A 127 23.19 22.99 -22.80
N ASP A 128 21.87 22.87 -22.94
CA ASP A 128 21.01 23.87 -23.56
C ASP A 128 19.59 23.81 -22.98
N LEU A 129 19.26 24.80 -22.13
CA LEU A 129 17.94 24.97 -21.52
C LEU A 129 16.97 25.79 -22.38
N THR A 130 17.40 26.30 -23.53
CA THR A 130 16.68 27.35 -24.27
C THR A 130 15.38 26.83 -24.90
N TRP A 131 15.30 25.54 -25.22
CA TRP A 131 14.11 24.90 -25.80
C TRP A 131 12.99 24.62 -24.77
N ALA A 132 13.33 24.66 -23.48
CA ALA A 132 12.43 24.39 -22.36
C ALA A 132 11.68 25.65 -21.87
N ALA A 133 12.12 26.82 -22.31
CA ALA A 133 11.52 28.09 -21.95
C ALA A 133 10.17 28.25 -22.68
N ARG A 134 9.13 28.69 -21.94
CA ARG A 134 7.87 29.12 -22.56
C ARG A 134 8.22 30.25 -23.53
N PRO A 135 7.63 30.30 -24.75
CA PRO A 135 7.71 31.51 -25.54
C PRO A 135 7.13 32.63 -24.70
N GLU A 136 7.94 33.62 -24.33
CA GLU A 136 7.41 34.86 -23.78
C GLU A 136 6.47 35.43 -24.85
N GLU A 137 5.27 35.87 -24.44
CA GLU A 137 4.26 36.40 -25.35
C GLU A 137 4.93 37.38 -26.32
N LYS A 138 4.99 37.01 -27.60
CA LYS A 138 5.36 37.97 -28.63
C LYS A 138 4.20 38.94 -28.72
N GLU A 139 4.36 40.13 -28.14
CA GLU A 139 3.49 41.27 -28.43
C GLU A 139 3.38 41.37 -29.97
N ILE A 140 2.13 41.31 -30.46
CA ILE A 140 1.77 41.48 -31.88
C ILE A 140 1.74 42.97 -32.19
#